data_AF-A0A914MGG5-F1
#
_entry.id   AF-A0A914MGG5-F1
#
_cell.length_a   1.000
_cell.length_b   1.000
_cell.length_c   1.000
_cell.angle_alpha   90.00
_cell.angle_beta   90.00
_cell.angle_gamma   90.00
#
_symmetry.space_group_name_H-M   'P 1'
#
loop_
_entity.id
_entity.type
_entity.pdbx_description
1 polymer ?
#
loop_
_entity_poly.entity_id
_entity_poly.type
_entity_poly.pdbx_seq_one_letter_code
_entity_poly.pdbx_strand_id
1 'polypeptide(L)'
;MDGTNSVLVSWENVIPILNAIDHYDVFVNEKQVGKVVARNKRLLITDTNLNEDMRVSVQACFSKLNNARSQKAEIILHAAEEDEKREEDSPDGKENEKERIS
;
A
#
# COMPACT_ATOMS: atom_id res chain seq x y z
N MET A 1 -18.48 -10.72 -3.69
CA MET A 1 -17.40 -10.58 -2.69
C MET A 1 -17.07 -9.12 -2.71
N ASP A 2 -17.73 -8.35 -1.85
CA ASP A 2 -17.61 -6.89 -1.89
C ASP A 2 -16.48 -6.55 -0.92
N GLY A 3 -15.29 -7.04 -1.27
CA GLY A 3 -14.09 -6.86 -0.50
C GLY A 3 -13.61 -5.44 -0.70
N THR A 4 -14.04 -4.51 0.17
CA THR A 4 -13.45 -3.18 0.22
C THR A 4 -11.97 -3.33 0.56
N ASN A 5 -11.11 -3.13 -0.42
CA ASN A 5 -9.68 -3.07 -0.20
C ASN A 5 -9.36 -1.84 0.67
N SER A 6 -8.38 -2.00 1.55
CA SER A 6 -7.95 -0.92 2.43
C SER A 6 -6.44 -0.95 2.62
N VAL A 7 -5.87 0.22 2.81
CA VAL A 7 -4.44 0.42 3.01
C VAL A 7 -4.23 1.20 4.30
N LEU A 8 -3.51 0.61 5.23
CA LEU A 8 -3.04 1.29 6.44
C LEU A 8 -1.68 1.93 6.16
N VAL A 9 -1.63 3.26 6.21
CA VAL A 9 -0.41 4.03 6.01
C VAL A 9 0.07 4.56 7.36
N SER A 10 1.35 4.38 7.67
CA SER A 10 2.00 4.93 8.86
C SER A 10 3.26 5.67 8.48
N TRP A 11 3.59 6.74 9.22
CA TRP A 11 4.77 7.55 8.97
C TRP A 11 5.43 7.98 10.28
N GLU A 12 6.72 8.28 10.21
CA GLU A 12 7.50 8.79 11.34
C GLU A 12 8.11 10.15 11.00
N ASN A 13 8.35 10.95 12.03
CA ASN A 13 9.07 12.21 11.86
C ASN A 13 10.58 11.96 11.98
N VAL A 14 11.32 12.19 10.89
CA VAL A 14 12.78 12.06 10.89
C VAL A 14 13.43 13.07 11.85
N ILE A 15 12.88 14.28 11.93
CA ILE A 15 13.32 15.29 12.88
C ILE A 15 12.24 15.42 13.96
N PRO A 16 12.59 15.26 15.26
CA PRO A 16 11.64 15.35 16.36
C PRO A 16 11.28 16.82 16.66
N ILE A 17 10.76 17.53 15.66
CA ILE A 17 10.12 18.84 15.83
C ILE A 17 8.66 18.63 16.25
N LEU A 18 8.41 17.66 17.15
CA LEU A 18 7.10 17.11 17.47
C LEU A 18 6.10 18.17 17.95
N ASN A 19 6.58 19.30 18.46
CA ASN A 19 5.76 20.39 18.99
C ASN A 19 5.48 21.53 17.99
N ALA A 20 6.09 21.48 16.78
CA ALA A 20 5.89 22.48 15.73
C ALA A 20 4.93 22.04 14.62
N ILE A 21 4.69 20.73 14.48
CA ILE A 21 3.75 20.19 13.50
C ILE A 21 2.34 20.30 14.08
N ASP A 22 1.43 20.93 13.34
CA ASP A 22 0.03 21.02 13.77
C ASP A 22 -0.79 19.85 13.21
N HIS A 23 -0.57 19.51 11.94
CA HIS A 23 -1.23 18.43 11.23
C HIS A 23 -0.39 17.95 10.04
N TYR A 24 -0.85 16.86 9.45
CA TYR A 24 -0.39 16.32 8.19
C TYR A 24 -1.49 16.45 7.15
N ASP A 25 -1.14 16.99 5.98
CA ASP A 25 -1.97 16.87 4.78
C ASP A 25 -1.64 15.52 4.11
N VAL A 26 -2.67 14.73 3.80
CA VAL A 26 -2.52 13.41 3.16
C VAL A 26 -3.11 13.48 1.76
N PHE A 27 -2.38 12.92 0.79
CA PHE A 27 -2.74 12.91 -0.61
C PHE A 27 -2.76 11.48 -1.16
N VAL A 28 -3.74 11.18 -2.00
CA VAL A 28 -3.81 9.97 -2.82
C VAL A 28 -3.86 10.41 -4.27
N ASN A 29 -2.95 9.90 -5.11
CA ASN A 29 -2.81 10.29 -6.52
C ASN A 29 -2.80 11.82 -6.68
N GLU A 30 -1.98 12.47 -5.85
CA GLU A 30 -1.79 13.94 -5.78
C GLU A 30 -2.99 14.77 -5.30
N LYS A 31 -4.17 14.17 -5.15
CA LYS A 31 -5.36 14.82 -4.58
C LYS A 31 -5.33 14.74 -3.06
N GLN A 32 -5.52 15.88 -2.39
CA GLN A 32 -5.66 15.90 -0.94
C GLN A 32 -6.95 15.18 -0.53
N VAL A 33 -6.81 14.14 0.30
CA VAL A 33 -7.94 13.32 0.78
C VAL A 33 -8.29 13.62 2.23
N GLY A 34 -7.39 14.22 2.99
CA GLY A 34 -7.66 14.52 4.39
C GLY A 34 -6.55 15.24 5.11
N LYS A 35 -6.85 15.51 6.39
CA LYS A 35 -5.93 16.08 7.37
C LYS A 35 -5.86 15.18 8.58
N VAL A 36 -4.65 14.92 9.06
CA VAL A 36 -4.41 14.08 10.24
C VAL A 36 -3.73 14.93 11.31
N VAL A 37 -4.34 15.04 12.48
CA VAL A 37 -3.77 15.80 13.61
C VAL A 37 -2.39 15.27 13.98
N ALA A 38 -1.45 16.14 14.36
CA ALA A 38 -0.04 15.76 14.52
C ALA A 38 0.23 14.60 15.49
N ARG A 39 -0.61 14.40 16.52
CA ARG A 39 -0.50 13.28 17.46
C ARG A 39 -0.74 11.91 16.82
N ASN A 40 -1.42 11.86 15.69
CA ASN A 40 -1.71 10.65 14.95
C ASN A 40 -0.70 10.50 13.81
N LYS A 41 -0.19 9.28 13.64
CA LYS A 41 0.85 8.92 12.67
C LYS A 41 0.42 7.81 11.72
N ARG A 42 -0.89 7.55 11.69
CA ARG A 42 -1.50 6.45 10.94
C ARG A 42 -2.82 6.90 10.34
N LEU A 43 -3.12 6.39 9.15
CA LEU A 43 -4.38 6.60 8.46
C LEU A 43 -4.78 5.32 7.72
N LEU A 44 -6.05 4.92 7.87
CA LEU A 44 -6.64 3.88 7.04
C LEU A 44 -7.32 4.53 5.84
N ILE A 45 -6.90 4.16 4.64
CA ILE A 45 -7.52 4.53 3.36
C ILE A 45 -8.39 3.34 2.94
N THR A 46 -9.69 3.54 2.79
CA THR A 46 -10.65 2.51 2.35
C THR A 46 -10.97 2.68 0.87
N ASP A 47 -11.64 1.67 0.32
CA ASP A 47 -12.16 1.68 -1.06
C ASP A 47 -11.06 1.90 -2.11
N THR A 48 -9.88 1.33 -1.86
CA THR A 48 -8.70 1.49 -2.73
C THR A 48 -8.76 0.55 -3.94
N ASN A 49 -8.53 1.07 -5.14
CA ASN A 49 -8.37 0.23 -6.33
C ASN A 49 -6.95 -0.38 -6.33
N LEU A 50 -6.84 -1.70 -6.23
CA LEU A 50 -5.55 -2.42 -6.25
C LEU A 50 -5.11 -2.85 -7.65
N ASN A 51 -5.92 -2.57 -8.68
CA ASN A 51 -5.59 -2.88 -10.07
C ASN A 51 -4.80 -1.74 -10.75
N GLU A 52 -4.56 -0.64 -10.03
CA GLU A 52 -3.83 0.52 -10.51
C GLU A 52 -2.80 0.94 -9.47
N ASP A 53 -1.69 1.50 -9.93
CA ASP A 53 -0.68 2.08 -9.05
C ASP A 53 -1.29 3.22 -8.23
N MET A 54 -1.10 3.15 -6.91
CA MET A 54 -1.58 4.16 -5.99
C MET A 54 -0.40 4.89 -5.35
N ARG A 55 -0.32 6.21 -5.56
CA ARG A 55 0.64 7.07 -4.87
C ARG A 55 0.01 7.66 -3.62
N VAL A 56 0.56 7.34 -2.45
CA VAL A 56 0.19 7.99 -1.20
C VAL A 56 1.31 8.91 -0.76
N SER A 57 0.99 10.15 -0.42
CA SER A 57 1.98 11.08 0.14
C SER A 57 1.47 11.84 1.35
N VAL A 58 2.39 12.18 2.24
CA VAL A 58 2.14 12.87 3.50
C VAL A 58 3.03 14.11 3.58
N GLN A 59 2.45 15.24 3.97
CA GLN A 59 3.14 16.51 4.14
C GLN A 59 2.87 17.07 5.53
N ALA A 60 3.93 17.40 6.28
CA ALA A 60 3.79 18.06 7.58
C ALA A 60 3.52 19.57 7.38
N CYS A 61 2.59 20.11 8.18
CA CYS A 61 2.19 21.51 8.14
C CYS A 61 2.49 22.22 9.48
N PHE A 62 3.06 23.43 9.39
CA PHE A 62 3.60 24.19 10.51
C PHE A 62 3.05 25.63 10.51
N SER A 63 1.89 25.86 11.14
CA SER A 63 1.29 27.19 11.32
C SER A 63 2.19 28.14 12.11
N LYS A 64 2.91 27.62 13.12
CA LYS A 64 3.86 28.38 13.95
C LYS A 64 5.13 28.80 13.23
N LEU A 65 5.42 28.22 12.06
CA LEU A 65 6.59 28.53 11.24
C LEU A 65 6.13 29.21 9.94
N ASN A 66 5.33 30.28 10.06
CA ASN A 66 4.83 31.03 8.90
C ASN A 66 4.06 30.16 7.89
N ASN A 67 3.24 29.23 8.37
CA ASN A 67 2.52 28.27 7.53
C ASN A 67 3.44 27.44 6.61
N ALA A 68 4.68 27.18 7.04
CA ALA A 68 5.61 26.32 6.32
C ALA A 68 5.05 24.91 6.15
N ARG A 69 5.56 24.22 5.13
CA ARG A 69 5.22 22.85 4.77
C ARG A 69 6.50 22.07 4.51
N SER A 70 6.54 20.80 4.93
CA SER A 70 7.65 19.92 4.56
C SER A 70 7.60 19.56 3.07
N GLN A 71 8.66 18.92 2.59
CA GLN A 71 8.52 18.09 1.39
C GLN A 71 7.53 16.96 1.63
N LYS A 72 6.92 16.45 0.55
CA LYS A 72 6.05 15.28 0.61
C LYS A 72 6.92 14.04 0.79
N ALA A 73 6.62 13.22 1.80
CA ALA A 73 7.09 11.85 1.87
C ALA A 73 6.10 10.98 1.09
N GLU A 74 6.58 10.07 0.24
CA GLU A 74 5.72 9.28 -0.64
C GLU A 74 6.02 7.79 -0.58
N ILE A 75 4.97 7.01 -0.82
CA ILE A 75 5.04 5.58 -1.14
C ILE A 75 4.21 5.35 -2.40
N ILE A 76 4.68 4.42 -3.24
CA ILE A 76 3.92 3.93 -4.40
C ILE A 76 3.56 2.48 -4.09
N LEU A 77 2.27 2.20 -4.12
CA LEU A 77 1.73 0.85 -4.04
C LEU A 77 1.48 0.41 -5.46
N HIS A 78 2.20 -0.60 -5.90
CA HIS A 78 2.04 -1.14 -7.25
C HIS A 78 0.76 -1.96 -7.35
N ALA A 79 0.16 -1.93 -8.54
CA ALA A 79 -0.96 -2.81 -8.86
C ALA A 79 -0.60 -4.27 -8.58
N ALA A 80 -1.58 -5.06 -8.13
CA ALA A 80 -1.40 -6.49 -8.00
C ALA A 80 -1.19 -7.09 -9.40
N GLU A 81 -0.08 -7.80 -9.60
CA GLU A 81 0.08 -8.64 -10.79
C GLU A 81 -0.88 -9.82 -10.68
N GLU A 82 -1.69 -10.07 -11.71
CA GLU A 82 -2.42 -11.33 -11.81
C GLU A 82 -1.39 -12.44 -11.97
N ASP A 83 -1.24 -13.30 -10.96
CA ASP A 83 -0.52 -14.57 -11.09
C ASP A 83 -1.21 -15.38 -12.21
N GLU A 84 -0.68 -15.30 -13.43
CA GLU A 84 -1.02 -16.24 -14.48
C GLU A 84 -0.67 -17.64 -13.96
N LYS A 85 -1.72 -18.41 -13.65
CA LYS A 85 -1.61 -19.81 -13.25
C LYS A 85 -0.75 -20.54 -14.27
N ARG A 86 0.44 -20.99 -13.86
CA ARG A 86 1.16 -22.04 -14.59
C ARG A 86 0.31 -23.30 -14.50
N GLU A 87 -0.25 -23.70 -15.64
CA GLU A 87 -0.97 -24.97 -15.80
C GLU A 87 -0.08 -26.16 -15.42
N GLU A 88 -0.75 -27.22 -14.98
CA GLU A 88 -0.25 -28.40 -14.27
C GLU A 88 0.89 -29.14 -14.99
N ASP A 89 1.98 -29.37 -14.28
CA ASP A 89 2.93 -30.44 -14.60
C ASP A 89 2.36 -31.76 -14.02
N SER A 90 1.69 -32.53 -14.86
CA SER A 90 1.29 -33.92 -14.54
C SER A 90 2.32 -34.89 -15.13
N PRO A 91 3.20 -35.52 -14.34
CA PRO A 91 3.97 -36.65 -14.81
C PRO A 91 3.29 -37.98 -14.43
N ASP A 92 3.05 -38.76 -15.48
CA ASP A 92 3.24 -40.20 -15.54
C ASP A 92 2.20 -41.14 -14.91
N GLY A 93 1.15 -41.43 -15.71
CA GLY A 93 0.38 -42.66 -15.59
C GLY A 93 0.66 -43.58 -16.78
N LYS A 94 1.63 -44.50 -16.64
CA LYS A 94 1.67 -45.78 -17.40
C LYS A 94 2.23 -46.91 -16.54
N GLU A 95 1.35 -47.42 -15.68
CA GLU A 95 1.33 -48.81 -15.26
C GLU A 95 1.32 -49.71 -16.52
N ASN A 96 2.27 -50.63 -16.64
CA ASN A 96 2.17 -51.74 -17.60
C ASN A 96 2.82 -52.99 -17.01
N GLU A 97 1.99 -53.71 -16.27
CA GLU A 97 2.06 -55.12 -15.94
C GLU A 97 2.20 -55.97 -17.22
N LYS A 98 3.28 -56.76 -17.32
CA LYS A 98 3.31 -58.04 -18.06
C LYS A 98 4.27 -59.01 -17.38
N GLU A 99 3.80 -59.62 -16.31
CA GLU A 99 4.33 -60.88 -15.80
C GLU A 99 3.59 -62.04 -16.49
N ARG A 100 4.27 -62.72 -17.41
CA ARG A 100 3.91 -63.96 -18.15
C ARG A 100 5.06 -64.11 -19.18
N ILE A 101 5.82 -65.20 -19.33
CA ILE A 101 5.47 -66.63 -19.46
C ILE A 101 6.75 -67.49 -19.31
N SER A 102 6.59 -68.67 -18.69
CA SER A 102 7.33 -69.96 -18.78
C SER A 102 8.79 -70.10 -18.36
#